data_AF-A0A4Q3WF74-F1
#
_entry.id   AF-A0A4Q3WF74-F1
#
_cell.length_a   1.000
_cell.length_b   1.000
_cell.length_c   1.000
_cell.angle_alpha   90.00
_cell.angle_beta   90.00
_cell.angle_gamma   90.00
#
_symmetry.space_group_name_H-M   'P 1'
#
loop_
_entity.id
_entity.type
_entity.pdbx_description
1 polymer ?
#
loop_
_entity_poly.entity_id
_entity_poly.type
_entity_poly.pdbx_seq_one_letter_code
_entity_poly.pdbx_strand_id
1 'polypeptide(L)' 'MKSVLIRAYGSNDQVEFAEVARPVPEAGEILIKVDAAGVNPIDWKIRGGAGQRMGMTLPIRL' A
#
# COMPACT_ATOMS: atom_id res chain seq x y z
N MET A 1 4.02 -4.57 -12.37
CA MET A 1 4.85 -4.95 -11.21
C MET A 1 3.90 -5.32 -10.10
N LYS A 2 4.25 -6.31 -9.28
CA LYS A 2 3.37 -6.76 -8.19
C LYS A 2 3.44 -5.78 -7.02
N SER A 3 2.30 -5.49 -6.42
CA SER A 3 2.14 -4.67 -5.22
C SER A 3 0.97 -5.19 -4.39
N VAL A 4 0.98 -4.90 -3.10
CA VAL A 4 -0.13 -5.19 -2.20
C VAL A 4 -0.98 -3.93 -2.04
N LEU A 5 -2.29 -4.05 -2.24
CA LEU A 5 -3.25 -2.96 -2.19
C LEU A 5 -4.26 -3.17 -1.07
N ILE A 6 -4.66 -2.09 -0.41
CA ILE A 6 -5.87 -2.03 0.41
C ILE A 6 -6.93 -1.27 -0.38
N ARG A 7 -8.00 -1.96 -0.81
CA ARG A 7 -9.07 -1.33 -1.61
C ARG A 7 -10.23 -0.79 -0.80
N ALA A 8 -10.46 -1.34 0.38
CA ALA A 8 -11.42 -0.82 1.35
C ALA A 8 -10.88 -0.98 2.77
N TYR A 9 -11.44 -0.21 3.69
CA TYR A 9 -11.17 -0.40 5.11
C TYR A 9 -12.02 -1.57 5.65
N GLY A 10 -11.47 -2.35 6.60
CA GLY A 10 -12.20 -3.44 7.24
C GLY A 10 -11.35 -4.68 7.53
N SER A 11 -11.88 -5.86 7.15
CA SER A 11 -11.27 -7.17 7.40
C SER A 11 -9.98 -7.39 6.58
N ASN A 12 -9.28 -8.49 6.87
CA ASN A 12 -8.08 -8.89 6.13
C ASN A 12 -8.34 -9.13 4.63
N ASP A 13 -9.58 -9.43 4.23
CA ASP A 13 -9.97 -9.71 2.84
C ASP A 13 -9.86 -8.47 1.93
N GLN A 14 -9.65 -7.29 2.51
CA GLN A 14 -9.45 -6.05 1.74
C GLN A 14 -8.02 -5.85 1.25
N VAL A 15 -7.10 -6.77 1.60
CA VAL A 15 -5.70 -6.77 1.16
C VAL A 15 -5.56 -7.66 -0.08
N GLU A 16 -5.13 -7.09 -1.20
CA GLU A 16 -5.06 -7.77 -2.49
C GLU A 16 -3.65 -7.66 -3.10
N PHE A 17 -3.15 -8.75 -3.67
CA PHE A 17 -2.01 -8.69 -4.59
C PHE A 17 -2.48 -8.31 -5.99
N ALA A 18 -1.94 -7.21 -6.52
CA ALA A 18 -2.30 -6.72 -7.84
C ALA A 18 -1.07 -6.42 -8.70
N GLU A 19 -1.25 -6.52 -10.03
CA GLU A 19 -0.31 -5.93 -10.98
C GLU A 19 -0.62 -4.44 -11.14
N VAL A 20 0.39 -3.60 -10.94
CA VAL A 20 0.32 -2.15 -11.12
C VAL A 20 1.37 -1.68 -12.13
N ALA A 21 1.13 -0.52 -12.73
CA ALA A 21 2.12 0.12 -13.58
C ALA A 21 3.42 0.36 -12.79
N ARG A 22 4.57 0.14 -13.44
CA ARG A 22 5.86 0.47 -12.85
C ARG A 22 5.97 1.99 -12.76
N PRO A 23 6.26 2.58 -11.59
CA PRO A 23 6.39 4.02 -11.47
C PRO A 23 7.62 4.52 -12.25
N VAL A 24 7.51 5.73 -12.80
CA VAL A 24 8.61 6.45 -13.45
C VAL A 24 9.03 7.55 -12.48
N PRO A 25 10.28 7.54 -11.97
CA PRO A 25 10.72 8.55 -11.02
C PRO A 25 10.81 9.93 -11.66
N GLU A 26 10.41 10.96 -10.93
CA GLU A 26 10.61 12.37 -11.31
C GLU A 26 11.99 12.89 -10.88
N ALA A 27 12.25 14.18 -11.14
CA ALA A 27 13.49 14.83 -10.73
C ALA A 27 13.63 14.80 -9.20
N GLY A 28 14.72 14.21 -8.71
CA GLY A 28 14.99 14.07 -7.27
C GLY A 28 14.49 12.74 -6.67
N GLU A 29 13.81 11.89 -7.44
CA GLU A 29 13.37 10.57 -7.01
C GLU A 29 14.29 9.46 -7.52
N ILE A 30 14.28 8.32 -6.85
CA ILE A 30 14.95 7.10 -7.29
C ILE A 30 13.96 5.94 -7.33
N LEU A 31 14.14 5.05 -8.31
CA LEU A 31 13.34 3.84 -8.43
C LEU A 31 14.08 2.65 -7.83
N ILE A 32 13.52 2.07 -6.77
CA ILE A 32 14.10 0.93 -6.06
C ILE A 32 13.41 -0.37 -6.49
N LYS A 33 14.20 -1.40 -6.79
CA LYS A 33 13.70 -2.77 -6.93
C LYS A 33 13.67 -3.42 -5.53
N VAL A 34 12.48 -3.55 -4.96
CA VAL A 34 12.28 -4.14 -3.63
C VAL A 34 12.55 -5.65 -3.67
N ASP A 35 13.45 -6.13 -2.80
CA ASP A 35 13.72 -7.57 -2.60
C ASP A 35 12.90 -8.14 -1.44
N ALA A 36 12.76 -7.38 -0.36
CA ALA A 36 11.91 -7.68 0.78
C ALA A 36 11.26 -6.42 1.36
N ALA A 37 10.09 -6.57 1.94
CA ALA A 37 9.38 -5.51 2.68
C ALA A 37 8.99 -6.02 4.07
N GLY A 38 9.13 -5.16 5.08
CA GLY A 38 8.72 -5.47 6.45
C GLY A 38 7.24 -5.17 6.67
N VAL A 39 6.55 -6.05 7.38
CA VAL A 39 5.17 -5.81 7.85
C VAL A 39 5.24 -5.21 9.26
N ASN A 40 4.58 -4.08 9.45
CA ASN A 40 4.57 -3.29 10.67
C ASN A 40 3.17 -3.30 11.33
N PRO A 41 3.07 -3.08 12.66
CA PRO A 41 1.78 -3.00 13.33
C PRO A 41 0.85 -1.89 12.82
N ILE A 42 1.38 -0.87 12.12
CA ILE A 42 0.55 0.19 11.56
C ILE A 42 -0.24 -0.28 10.33
N ASP A 43 0.24 -1.28 9.59
CA ASP A 43 -0.35 -1.72 8.33
C ASP A 43 -1.77 -2.26 8.53
N TRP A 44 -1.92 -3.15 9.52
CA TRP A 44 -3.22 -3.72 9.86
C TRP A 44 -4.15 -2.70 10.52
N LYS A 45 -3.60 -1.69 11.22
CA LYS A 45 -4.37 -0.59 11.80
C LYS A 45 -4.92 0.33 10.71
N ILE A 46 -4.09 0.68 9.71
CA ILE A 46 -4.49 1.47 8.54
C ILE A 46 -5.67 0.78 7.86
N ARG A 47 -5.48 -0.49 7.49
CA ARG A 47 -6.47 -1.34 6.83
C ARG A 47 -7.74 -1.51 7.68
N GLY A 48 -7.61 -1.63 9.00
CA GLY A 48 -8.73 -1.69 9.95
C GLY A 48 -9.47 -0.36 10.19
N GLY A 49 -9.18 0.70 9.44
CA GLY A 49 -9.90 1.98 9.48
C GLY A 49 -9.16 3.13 10.15
N ALA A 50 -7.94 2.93 10.66
CA ALA A 50 -7.10 4.06 11.09
C ALA A 50 -6.73 4.97 9.92
N GLY A 51 -6.51 4.41 8.72
CA GLY A 51 -6.22 5.19 7.52
C GLY A 51 -7.35 6.15 7.17
N GLN A 52 -8.60 5.71 7.33
CA GLN A 52 -9.78 6.55 7.14
C GLN A 52 -9.79 7.74 8.10
N ARG A 53 -9.50 7.51 9.39
CA ARG A 53 -9.42 8.56 10.41
C ARG A 53 -8.25 9.52 10.18
N MET A 54 -7.20 9.05 9.51
CA MET A 54 -6.05 9.85 9.09
C MET A 54 -6.25 10.56 7.74
N GLY A 55 -7.39 10.36 7.06
CA GLY A 55 -7.67 10.97 5.76
C GLY A 55 -6.94 10.34 4.58
N MET A 56 -6.50 9.08 4.69
CA MET A 56 -5.84 8.38 3.59
C MET A 56 -6.84 8.01 2.49
N THR A 57 -6.42 8.17 1.23
CA THR A 57 -7.24 7.84 0.06
C THR A 57 -6.99 6.41 -0.38
N LEU A 58 -8.08 5.69 -0.67
CA LEU A 58 -8.03 4.34 -1.23
C LEU A 58 -7.88 4.39 -2.77
N PRO A 59 -7.25 3.39 -3.40
CA PRO A 59 -6.57 2.27 -2.76
C PRO A 59 -5.19 2.67 -2.19
N ILE A 60 -4.86 2.16 -0.99
CA ILE A 60 -3.54 2.37 -0.37
C ILE A 60 -2.60 1.28 -0.88
N ARG A 61 -1.37 1.66 -1.27
CA ARG A 61 -0.29 0.71 -1.59
C ARG A 61 0.50 0.43 -0.31
N LEU A 62 0.62 -0.85 0.04
CA LEU A 62 1.53 -1.33 1.09
C LEU A 62 2.91 -1.61 0.49
#